data_AF-A0A9E3L130-F1
#
_entry.id   AF-A0A9E3L130-F1
#
_cell.length_a   1.000
_cell.length_b   1.000
_cell.length_c   1.000
_cell.angle_alpha   90.00
_cell.angle_beta   90.00
_cell.angle_gamma   90.00
#
_symmetry.space_group_name_H-M   'P 1'
#
loop_
_entity.id
_entity.type
_entity.pdbx_description
1 polymer ?
#
loop_
_entity_poly.entity_id
_entity_poly.type
_entity_poly.pdbx_seq_one_letter_code
_entity_poly.pdbx_strand_id
1 'polypeptide(L)'
;MAEDTTASVIPLHQVPPKKKARTSAQRGKPRQPRKPRKPKAAAPPPDDDAPASETLIPTEFLPTDLVAAEPIVAPPQPAMVQALEPISKPSRPSPRRQLFAPVLLSIAALALAGVGITMNGWFARSLGSSDVAGWLFLAVGVAADVVALVMPACAAGLWHAGHRATALVGWAVWVMTFVFALTAGIGFASTNISDTTLARGSRTTPAVAVAQAALGDAMAARDRECKGGVGKFCREREAAVAERRQAVDTAMHTVEQTADPQTDAAIRVVAWVSRGVLQPTSNDFAMLRLVLLALLPQIGGILLLVGRRA
;
A
#
# COMPACT_ATOMS: atom_id res chain seq x y z
N MET A 1 -23.45 25.46 -22.73
CA MET A 1 -24.02 24.99 -21.46
C MET A 1 -22.86 24.89 -20.51
N ALA A 2 -22.81 25.78 -19.53
CA ALA A 2 -21.70 25.95 -18.59
C ALA A 2 -22.00 25.10 -17.36
N GLU A 3 -21.06 24.25 -16.96
CA GLU A 3 -21.19 23.41 -15.77
C GLU A 3 -20.40 24.00 -14.61
N ASP A 4 -21.07 23.98 -13.45
CA ASP A 4 -20.74 24.65 -12.21
C ASP A 4 -19.48 24.07 -11.54
N THR A 5 -18.44 24.89 -11.45
CA THR A 5 -17.29 24.66 -10.58
C THR A 5 -17.66 25.00 -9.13
N THR A 6 -18.33 24.07 -8.43
CA THR A 6 -18.54 24.21 -6.98
C THR A 6 -17.25 23.91 -6.22
N ALA A 7 -16.48 24.96 -5.95
CA ALA A 7 -15.40 24.94 -4.97
C ALA A 7 -15.98 24.75 -3.56
N SER A 8 -15.63 23.64 -2.91
CA SER A 8 -15.94 23.39 -1.51
C SER A 8 -15.11 24.32 -0.62
N VAL A 9 -15.70 25.46 -0.26
CA VAL A 9 -15.15 26.38 0.73
C VAL A 9 -15.36 25.76 2.11
N ILE A 10 -14.29 25.23 2.70
CA ILE A 10 -14.25 24.81 4.10
C ILE A 10 -14.45 26.09 4.95
N PRO A 11 -15.53 26.21 5.75
CA PRO A 11 -15.75 27.40 6.56
C PRO A 11 -14.78 27.42 7.74
N LEU A 12 -13.65 28.12 7.58
CA LEU A 12 -12.58 28.26 8.58
C LEU A 12 -12.90 29.30 9.68
N HIS A 13 -14.17 29.55 9.95
CA HIS A 13 -14.64 30.45 11.02
C HIS A 13 -15.77 29.80 11.82
N GLN A 14 -15.40 28.91 12.74
CA GLN A 14 -16.23 28.67 13.90
C GLN A 14 -16.09 29.86 14.85
N VAL A 15 -17.10 30.72 14.84
CA VAL A 15 -17.28 31.79 15.82
C VAL A 15 -17.27 31.16 17.23
N PRO A 16 -16.39 31.60 18.14
CA PRO A 16 -16.37 31.05 19.49
C PRO A 16 -17.74 31.25 20.16
N PRO A 17 -18.27 30.24 20.87
CA PRO A 17 -19.59 30.35 21.49
C PRO A 17 -19.62 31.55 22.44
N LYS A 18 -20.55 32.49 22.18
CA LYS A 18 -20.83 33.62 23.06
C LYS A 18 -20.98 33.11 24.49
N LYS A 19 -20.06 33.52 25.36
CA LYS A 19 -20.13 33.27 26.81
C LYS A 19 -21.47 33.80 27.30
N LYS A 20 -22.41 32.90 27.60
CA LYS A 20 -23.65 33.24 28.30
C LYS A 20 -23.26 34.01 29.56
N ALA A 21 -23.80 35.22 29.70
CA ALA A 21 -23.65 36.03 30.88
C ALA A 21 -24.07 35.19 32.09
N ARG A 22 -23.11 34.88 32.97
CA ARG A 22 -23.40 34.22 34.25
C ARG A 22 -24.21 35.22 35.06
N THR A 23 -25.47 34.89 35.29
CA THR A 23 -26.38 35.56 36.21
C THR A 23 -25.71 35.69 37.58
N SER A 24 -25.83 36.89 38.16
CA SER A 24 -25.22 37.36 39.41
C SER A 24 -25.67 36.62 40.68
N ALA A 25 -26.44 35.54 40.57
CA ALA A 25 -27.02 34.81 41.70
C ALA A 25 -26.12 33.68 42.28
N GLN A 26 -24.92 33.45 41.75
CA GLN A 26 -24.00 32.41 42.24
C GLN A 26 -22.74 32.95 42.94
N ARG A 27 -22.83 34.19 43.47
CA ARG A 27 -21.76 34.86 44.22
C ARG A 27 -21.92 34.59 45.71
N GLY A 28 -21.72 33.35 46.13
CA GLY A 28 -21.93 32.97 47.52
C GLY A 28 -21.46 31.56 47.87
N LYS A 29 -20.23 31.20 47.50
CA LYS A 29 -19.55 30.07 48.16
C LYS A 29 -18.22 30.56 48.73
N PRO A 30 -18.00 30.46 50.05
CA PRO A 30 -16.76 30.89 50.67
C PRO A 30 -15.60 30.06 50.12
N ARG A 31 -14.60 30.76 49.58
CA ARG A 31 -13.31 30.19 49.16
C ARG A 31 -12.65 29.58 50.40
N GLN A 32 -12.47 28.26 50.41
CA GLN A 32 -11.59 27.61 51.38
C GLN A 32 -10.16 28.15 51.25
N PRO A 33 -9.47 28.44 52.37
CA PRO A 33 -8.09 28.89 52.35
C PRO A 33 -7.18 27.78 51.83
N ARG A 34 -6.56 28.03 50.68
CA ARG A 34 -5.56 27.15 50.08
C ARG A 34 -4.28 27.20 50.93
N LYS A 35 -3.94 26.06 51.53
CA LYS A 35 -2.69 25.79 52.27
C LYS A 35 -1.47 26.23 51.42
N PRO A 36 -0.49 26.96 51.98
CA PRO A 36 0.72 27.33 51.27
C PRO A 36 1.53 26.06 50.93
N ARG A 37 1.71 25.81 49.63
CA ARG A 37 2.56 24.74 49.11
C ARG A 37 4.01 25.22 49.19
N LYS A 38 4.84 24.49 49.93
CA LYS A 38 6.30 24.69 50.04
C LYS A 38 6.93 24.78 48.63
N PRO A 39 7.90 25.69 48.41
CA PRO A 39 8.65 25.73 47.15
C PRO A 39 9.41 24.42 46.99
N LYS A 40 9.11 23.69 45.90
CA LYS A 40 9.87 22.53 45.46
C LYS A 40 11.14 23.06 44.78
N ALA A 41 12.28 22.57 45.25
CA ALA A 41 13.62 22.95 44.83
C ALA A 41 13.79 22.97 43.32
N ALA A 42 14.62 23.92 42.87
CA ALA A 42 15.05 24.10 41.49
C ALA A 42 15.57 22.79 40.89
N ALA A 43 15.16 22.53 39.65
CA ALA A 43 15.76 21.48 38.83
C ALA A 43 17.22 21.89 38.48
N PRO A 44 18.16 20.94 38.47
CA PRO A 44 19.53 21.20 38.02
C PRO A 44 19.57 21.52 36.51
N PRO A 45 20.61 22.24 36.06
CA PRO A 45 20.80 22.58 34.64
C PRO A 45 20.96 21.31 33.77
N PRO A 46 20.64 21.39 32.47
CA PRO A 46 20.88 20.29 31.55
C PRO A 46 22.39 20.13 31.35
N ASP A 47 22.90 18.94 31.66
CA ASP A 47 24.24 18.52 31.27
C ASP A 47 24.27 18.34 29.74
N ASP A 48 24.99 19.25 29.09
CA ASP A 48 25.53 19.10 27.74
C ASP A 48 26.61 18.01 27.79
N ASP A 49 26.26 16.76 27.51
CA ASP A 49 27.23 15.71 27.19
C ASP A 49 26.60 14.67 26.26
N ALA A 50 26.74 14.92 24.96
CA ALA A 50 26.60 13.91 23.93
C ALA A 50 28.00 13.50 23.44
N PRO A 51 28.43 12.26 23.72
CA PRO A 51 29.41 11.60 22.88
C PRO A 51 28.73 10.52 22.02
N ALA A 52 28.88 10.69 20.72
CA ALA A 52 29.06 9.67 19.69
C ALA A 52 28.42 8.29 19.96
N SER A 53 27.26 8.05 19.35
CA SER A 53 26.87 6.66 19.05
C SER A 53 27.67 6.17 17.84
N GLU A 54 28.69 5.38 18.13
CA GLU A 54 29.41 4.52 17.19
C GLU A 54 28.42 3.71 16.33
N THR A 55 28.46 4.00 15.04
CA THR A 55 28.55 3.08 13.91
C THR A 55 28.47 1.57 14.26
N LEU A 56 27.26 1.04 14.40
CA LEU A 56 26.98 -0.40 14.28
C LEU A 56 26.48 -0.70 12.86
N ILE A 57 27.42 -0.83 11.93
CA ILE A 57 27.21 -1.57 10.68
C ILE A 57 28.04 -2.85 10.80
N PRO A 58 27.43 -4.04 10.82
CA PRO A 58 28.16 -5.29 10.71
C PRO A 58 28.85 -5.37 9.34
N THR A 59 30.17 -5.24 9.32
CA THR A 59 31.04 -5.44 8.14
C THR A 59 31.23 -6.93 7.88
N GLU A 60 30.16 -7.65 7.54
CA GLU A 60 30.21 -9.11 7.27
C GLU A 60 29.60 -9.52 5.92
N PHE A 61 29.52 -8.61 4.95
CA PHE A 61 29.23 -8.96 3.56
C PHE A 61 30.37 -8.50 2.65
N LEU A 62 31.55 -9.07 2.87
CA LEU A 62 32.58 -9.14 1.84
C LEU A 62 32.12 -10.18 0.79
N PRO A 63 32.06 -9.83 -0.51
CA PRO A 63 31.88 -10.81 -1.56
C PRO A 63 33.14 -11.67 -1.63
N THR A 64 33.03 -12.92 -1.19
CA THR A 64 34.07 -13.92 -1.40
C THR A 64 34.28 -14.12 -2.89
N ASP A 65 35.52 -13.89 -3.26
CA ASP A 65 36.21 -14.13 -4.51
C ASP A 65 35.55 -15.10 -5.52
N LEU A 66 35.57 -14.58 -6.74
CA LEU A 66 35.61 -15.28 -8.01
C LEU A 66 36.58 -16.48 -7.97
N VAL A 67 36.04 -17.68 -7.71
CA VAL A 67 36.73 -18.92 -8.09
C VAL A 67 36.36 -19.22 -9.53
N ALA A 68 37.27 -18.88 -10.43
CA ALA A 68 37.30 -19.37 -11.80
C ALA A 68 37.32 -20.91 -11.78
N ALA A 69 36.23 -21.53 -12.22
CA ALA A 69 36.19 -22.97 -12.43
C ALA A 69 36.98 -23.32 -13.70
N GLU A 70 38.14 -23.92 -13.47
CA GLU A 70 38.98 -24.60 -14.44
C GLU A 70 38.24 -25.79 -15.07
N PRO A 71 38.38 -26.06 -16.38
CA PRO A 71 37.73 -27.21 -17.02
C PRO A 71 38.45 -28.51 -16.60
N ILE A 72 37.82 -29.27 -15.71
CA ILE A 72 38.25 -30.63 -15.37
C ILE A 72 37.99 -31.54 -16.59
N VAL A 73 39.06 -31.88 -17.28
CA VAL A 73 39.12 -32.98 -18.25
C VAL A 73 38.95 -34.30 -17.49
N ALA A 74 37.81 -34.96 -17.68
CA ALA A 74 37.56 -36.27 -17.12
C ALA A 74 38.35 -37.37 -17.88
N PRO A 75 38.98 -38.33 -17.18
CA PRO A 75 39.59 -39.49 -17.82
C PRO A 75 38.52 -40.49 -18.30
N PRO A 76 38.79 -41.28 -19.36
CA PRO A 76 37.88 -42.31 -19.85
C PRO A 76 37.73 -43.42 -18.79
N GLN A 77 36.51 -43.57 -18.27
CA GLN A 77 36.17 -44.68 -17.40
C GLN A 77 36.11 -46.00 -18.19
N PRO A 78 36.69 -47.10 -17.67
CA PRO A 78 36.55 -48.42 -18.26
C PRO A 78 35.10 -48.91 -18.14
N ALA A 79 34.62 -49.55 -19.21
CA ALA A 79 33.30 -50.15 -19.31
C ALA A 79 33.08 -51.18 -18.19
N MET A 80 32.42 -50.77 -17.10
CA MET A 80 31.86 -51.69 -16.13
C MET A 80 30.60 -52.31 -16.73
N VAL A 81 30.70 -53.60 -17.01
CA VAL A 81 29.57 -54.49 -17.30
C VAL A 81 28.63 -54.43 -16.09
N GLN A 82 27.56 -53.64 -16.20
CA GLN A 82 26.46 -53.69 -15.25
C GLN A 82 25.78 -55.05 -15.39
N ALA A 83 25.98 -55.89 -14.37
CA ALA A 83 25.18 -57.08 -14.16
C ALA A 83 23.70 -56.66 -14.11
N LEU A 84 22.86 -57.33 -14.91
CA LEU A 84 21.41 -57.18 -14.89
C LEU A 84 20.91 -57.43 -13.45
N GLU A 85 20.67 -56.36 -12.69
CA GLU A 85 19.83 -56.46 -11.52
C GLU A 85 18.39 -56.76 -11.96
N PRO A 86 17.72 -57.72 -11.30
CA PRO A 86 16.37 -58.10 -11.64
C PRO A 86 15.44 -56.90 -11.44
N ILE A 87 14.77 -56.52 -12.54
CA ILE A 87 13.74 -55.48 -12.61
C ILE A 87 12.73 -55.71 -11.49
N SER A 88 12.93 -55.00 -10.37
CA SER A 88 11.98 -54.96 -9.26
C SER A 88 10.70 -54.33 -9.80
N LYS A 89 9.64 -55.15 -9.92
CA LYS A 89 8.34 -54.74 -10.43
C LYS A 89 7.91 -53.46 -9.69
N PRO A 90 7.57 -52.37 -10.38
CA PRO A 90 7.15 -51.14 -9.73
C PRO A 90 5.96 -51.47 -8.83
N SER A 91 6.15 -51.30 -7.53
CA SER A 91 5.10 -51.48 -6.53
C SER A 91 3.99 -50.49 -6.85
N ARG A 92 2.88 -51.00 -7.40
CA ARG A 92 1.73 -50.18 -7.75
C ARG A 92 1.24 -49.48 -6.49
N PRO A 93 1.26 -48.13 -6.43
CA PRO A 93 0.74 -47.42 -5.28
C PRO A 93 -0.71 -47.83 -5.05
N SER A 94 -1.09 -48.09 -3.79
CA SER A 94 -2.43 -48.54 -3.47
C SER A 94 -3.46 -47.49 -3.93
N PRO A 95 -4.51 -47.87 -4.69
CA PRO A 95 -5.44 -46.93 -5.33
C PRO A 95 -6.30 -46.11 -4.34
N ARG A 96 -6.28 -46.43 -3.04
CA ARG A 96 -7.20 -45.83 -2.04
C ARG A 96 -6.73 -44.49 -1.46
N ARG A 97 -5.42 -44.19 -1.45
CA ARG A 97 -4.90 -42.89 -0.95
C ARG A 97 -4.92 -41.77 -2.01
N GLN A 98 -5.13 -42.10 -3.29
CA GLN A 98 -5.07 -41.12 -4.38
C GLN A 98 -6.36 -40.30 -4.58
N LEU A 99 -7.49 -40.69 -3.99
CA LEU A 99 -8.77 -39.99 -4.18
C LEU A 99 -8.98 -38.79 -3.23
N PHE A 100 -8.39 -38.80 -2.03
CA PHE A 100 -8.60 -37.71 -1.06
C PHE A 100 -7.72 -36.48 -1.32
N ALA A 101 -6.48 -36.69 -1.79
CA ALA A 101 -5.55 -35.61 -2.10
C ALA A 101 -6.09 -34.59 -3.14
N PRO A 102 -6.63 -35.00 -4.30
CA PRO A 102 -7.16 -34.05 -5.27
C PRO A 102 -8.38 -33.31 -4.74
N VAL A 103 -9.27 -33.97 -3.98
CA VAL A 103 -10.45 -33.30 -3.39
C VAL A 103 -10.03 -32.22 -2.39
N LEU A 104 -9.08 -32.53 -1.50
CA LEU A 104 -8.54 -31.55 -0.54
C LEU A 104 -7.86 -30.37 -1.25
N LEU A 105 -7.06 -30.63 -2.29
CA LEU A 105 -6.42 -29.59 -3.09
C LEU A 105 -7.46 -28.73 -3.83
N SER A 106 -8.53 -29.33 -4.36
CA SER A 106 -9.63 -28.59 -4.98
C SER A 106 -10.36 -27.70 -3.99
N ILE A 107 -10.66 -28.19 -2.78
CA ILE A 107 -11.29 -27.38 -1.72
C ILE A 107 -10.38 -26.20 -1.34
N ALA A 108 -9.08 -26.46 -1.13
CA ALA A 108 -8.13 -25.40 -0.81
C ALA A 108 -8.02 -24.35 -1.93
N ALA A 109 -7.98 -24.79 -3.19
CA ALA A 109 -7.95 -23.89 -4.35
C ALA A 109 -9.22 -23.03 -4.43
N LEU A 110 -10.41 -23.62 -4.22
CA LEU A 110 -11.67 -22.87 -4.20
C LEU A 110 -11.75 -21.88 -3.04
N ALA A 111 -11.25 -22.25 -1.86
CA ALA A 111 -11.20 -21.34 -0.72
C ALA A 111 -10.27 -20.16 -0.99
N LEU A 112 -9.07 -20.40 -1.51
CA LEU A 112 -8.13 -19.34 -1.90
C LEU A 112 -8.68 -18.46 -3.02
N ALA A 113 -9.35 -19.04 -4.01
CA ALA A 113 -10.04 -18.30 -5.07
C ALA A 113 -11.14 -17.39 -4.49
N GLY A 114 -11.96 -17.91 -3.57
CA GLY A 114 -12.98 -17.12 -2.88
C GLY A 114 -12.40 -15.93 -2.13
N VAL A 115 -11.30 -16.13 -1.39
CA VAL A 115 -10.59 -15.04 -0.71
C VAL A 115 -10.08 -14.01 -1.72
N GLY A 116 -9.43 -14.43 -2.80
CA GLY A 116 -8.97 -13.53 -3.86
C GLY A 116 -10.09 -12.70 -4.47
N ILE A 117 -11.20 -13.35 -4.84
CA ILE A 117 -12.40 -12.69 -5.38
C ILE A 117 -12.95 -11.63 -4.41
N THR A 118 -13.04 -11.96 -3.12
CA THR A 118 -13.56 -11.01 -2.12
C THR A 118 -12.62 -9.83 -1.91
N MET A 119 -11.30 -10.06 -1.86
CA MET A 119 -10.29 -9.00 -1.71
C MET A 119 -10.28 -8.06 -2.91
N ASN A 120 -10.24 -8.61 -4.12
CA ASN A 120 -10.25 -7.85 -5.36
C ASN A 120 -11.56 -7.11 -5.57
N GLY A 121 -12.70 -7.74 -5.29
CA GLY A 121 -14.02 -7.10 -5.34
C GLY A 121 -14.15 -5.94 -4.36
N TRP A 122 -13.64 -6.10 -3.13
CA TRP A 122 -13.62 -5.02 -2.13
C TRP A 122 -12.71 -3.86 -2.56
N PHE A 123 -11.51 -4.16 -3.06
CA PHE A 123 -10.60 -3.14 -3.56
C PHE A 123 -11.21 -2.40 -4.75
N ALA A 124 -11.79 -3.11 -5.72
CA ALA A 124 -12.47 -2.49 -6.85
C ALA A 124 -13.61 -1.57 -6.37
N ARG A 125 -14.41 -1.99 -5.38
CA ARG A 125 -15.45 -1.14 -4.77
C ARG A 125 -14.92 0.19 -4.26
N SER A 126 -13.75 0.17 -3.61
CA SER A 126 -13.14 1.37 -3.02
C SER A 126 -12.74 2.43 -4.06
N LEU A 127 -12.74 2.09 -5.34
CA LEU A 127 -12.46 3.02 -6.45
C LEU A 127 -13.68 3.82 -6.89
N GLY A 128 -14.88 3.46 -6.42
CA GLY A 128 -16.07 4.24 -6.67
C GLY A 128 -16.04 5.56 -5.91
N SER A 129 -16.11 6.68 -6.63
CA SER A 129 -16.33 8.00 -6.02
C SER A 129 -17.75 8.18 -5.44
N SER A 130 -18.67 7.29 -5.81
CA SER A 130 -20.03 7.19 -5.28
C SER A 130 -20.36 5.73 -4.94
N ASP A 131 -21.39 5.52 -4.12
CA ASP A 131 -21.84 4.17 -3.74
C ASP A 131 -22.21 3.31 -4.96
N VAL A 132 -22.90 3.89 -5.94
CA VAL A 132 -23.30 3.19 -7.17
C VAL A 132 -22.08 2.79 -7.99
N ALA A 133 -21.13 3.72 -8.19
CA ALA A 133 -19.88 3.43 -8.88
C ALA A 133 -19.09 2.33 -8.15
N GLY A 134 -19.07 2.34 -6.81
CA GLY A 134 -18.42 1.32 -6.01
C GLY A 134 -19.04 -0.06 -6.22
N TRP A 135 -20.36 -0.18 -6.22
CA TRP A 135 -21.02 -1.46 -6.53
C TRP A 135 -20.74 -1.95 -7.97
N LEU A 136 -20.68 -1.04 -8.94
CA LEU A 136 -20.33 -1.39 -10.33
C LEU A 136 -18.88 -1.90 -10.42
N PHE A 137 -17.92 -1.21 -9.81
CA PHE A 137 -16.53 -1.68 -9.80
C PHE A 137 -16.36 -3.00 -9.05
N LEU A 138 -17.09 -3.21 -7.94
CA LEU A 138 -17.12 -4.51 -7.26
C LEU A 138 -17.55 -5.62 -8.21
N ALA A 139 -18.66 -5.42 -8.93
CA ALA A 139 -19.17 -6.41 -9.87
C ALA A 139 -18.16 -6.70 -10.99
N VAL A 140 -17.50 -5.66 -11.52
CA VAL A 140 -16.44 -5.80 -12.53
C VAL A 140 -15.24 -6.57 -11.97
N GLY A 141 -14.82 -6.28 -10.74
CA GLY A 141 -13.71 -6.97 -10.08
C GLY A 141 -13.99 -8.46 -9.89
N VAL A 142 -15.16 -8.79 -9.34
CA VAL A 142 -15.61 -10.19 -9.17
C VAL A 142 -15.70 -10.91 -10.51
N ALA A 143 -16.26 -10.26 -11.54
CA ALA A 143 -16.36 -10.84 -12.87
C ALA A 143 -14.97 -11.10 -13.49
N ALA A 144 -14.02 -10.17 -13.33
CA ALA A 144 -12.66 -10.33 -13.82
C ALA A 144 -11.97 -11.54 -13.20
N ASP A 145 -12.13 -11.77 -11.89
CA ASP A 145 -11.55 -12.93 -11.21
C ASP A 145 -12.19 -14.25 -11.67
N VAL A 146 -13.51 -14.28 -11.84
CA VAL A 146 -14.20 -15.48 -12.37
C VAL A 146 -13.69 -15.81 -13.78
N VAL A 147 -13.52 -14.79 -14.64
CA VAL A 147 -12.93 -14.97 -15.97
C VAL A 147 -11.49 -15.48 -15.86
N ALA A 148 -10.67 -14.90 -14.98
CA ALA A 148 -9.28 -15.33 -14.79
C ALA A 148 -9.16 -16.80 -14.32
N LEU A 149 -10.14 -17.31 -13.58
CA LEU A 149 -10.18 -18.70 -13.12
C LEU A 149 -10.68 -19.69 -14.19
N VAL A 150 -11.70 -19.31 -14.97
CA VAL A 150 -12.35 -20.23 -15.92
C VAL A 150 -11.64 -20.24 -17.29
N MET A 151 -11.11 -19.10 -17.73
CA MET A 151 -10.57 -18.93 -19.08
C MET A 151 -9.43 -19.89 -19.45
N PRO A 152 -8.47 -20.25 -18.56
CA PRO A 152 -7.39 -21.20 -18.91
C PRO A 152 -7.91 -22.57 -19.34
N ALA A 153 -8.94 -23.09 -18.66
CA ALA A 153 -9.53 -24.38 -18.98
C ALA A 153 -10.25 -24.34 -20.34
N CYS A 154 -11.01 -23.27 -20.60
CA CYS A 154 -11.68 -23.05 -21.89
C CYS A 154 -10.67 -22.89 -23.03
N ALA A 155 -9.62 -22.08 -22.84
CA ALA A 155 -8.58 -21.85 -23.82
C ALA A 155 -7.80 -23.13 -24.14
N ALA A 156 -7.48 -23.94 -23.11
CA ALA A 156 -6.86 -25.25 -23.30
C ALA A 156 -7.77 -26.22 -24.05
N GLY A 157 -9.06 -26.26 -23.73
CA GLY A 157 -10.04 -27.09 -24.45
C GLY A 157 -10.13 -26.74 -25.93
N LEU A 158 -10.24 -25.44 -26.26
CA LEU A 158 -10.24 -24.95 -27.64
C LEU A 158 -8.93 -25.25 -28.38
N TRP A 159 -7.80 -25.17 -27.66
CA TRP A 159 -6.49 -25.51 -28.20
C TRP A 159 -6.42 -27.00 -28.58
N HIS A 160 -6.91 -27.90 -27.72
CA HIS A 160 -6.97 -29.33 -27.99
C HIS A 160 -7.97 -29.70 -29.10
N ALA A 161 -9.07 -28.95 -29.22
CA ALA A 161 -10.04 -29.11 -30.31
C ALA A 161 -9.55 -28.60 -31.68
N GLY A 162 -8.35 -28.01 -31.75
CA GLY A 162 -7.77 -27.49 -33.00
C GLY A 162 -8.18 -26.06 -33.35
N HIS A 163 -9.01 -25.41 -32.53
CA HIS A 163 -9.44 -24.02 -32.72
C HIS A 163 -8.37 -23.05 -32.18
N ARG A 164 -7.21 -23.00 -32.84
CA ARG A 164 -6.02 -22.25 -32.36
C ARG A 164 -6.27 -20.76 -32.21
N ALA A 165 -6.98 -20.13 -33.15
CA ALA A 165 -7.22 -18.69 -33.12
C ALA A 165 -8.07 -18.25 -31.91
N THR A 166 -9.17 -18.95 -31.63
CA THR A 166 -10.02 -18.66 -30.48
C THR A 166 -9.34 -19.01 -29.16
N ALA A 167 -8.52 -20.06 -29.14
CA ALA A 167 -7.70 -20.39 -27.99
C ALA A 167 -6.68 -19.28 -27.67
N LEU A 168 -6.02 -18.70 -28.69
CA LEU A 168 -5.12 -17.55 -28.49
C LEU A 168 -5.86 -16.34 -27.93
N VAL A 169 -7.08 -16.05 -28.40
CA VAL A 169 -7.92 -14.98 -27.83
C VAL A 169 -8.24 -15.27 -26.35
N GLY A 170 -8.61 -16.52 -26.02
CA GLY A 170 -8.85 -16.93 -24.64
C GLY A 170 -7.63 -16.73 -23.74
N TRP A 171 -6.44 -17.13 -24.20
CA TRP A 171 -5.18 -16.88 -23.49
C TRP A 171 -4.88 -15.39 -23.32
N ALA A 172 -5.11 -14.57 -24.34
CA ALA A 172 -4.90 -13.12 -24.24
C ALA A 172 -5.84 -12.48 -23.21
N VAL A 173 -7.12 -12.86 -23.22
CA VAL A 173 -8.09 -12.37 -22.23
C VAL A 173 -7.75 -12.84 -20.82
N TRP A 174 -7.28 -14.08 -20.68
CA TRP A 174 -6.78 -14.58 -19.40
C TRP A 174 -5.60 -13.75 -18.90
N VAL A 175 -4.59 -13.47 -19.73
CA VAL A 175 -3.44 -12.63 -19.31
C VAL A 175 -3.90 -11.25 -18.83
N MET A 176 -4.79 -10.60 -19.57
CA MET A 176 -5.29 -9.27 -19.19
C MET A 176 -6.05 -9.29 -17.85
N THR A 177 -6.98 -10.23 -17.67
CA THR A 177 -7.75 -10.37 -16.42
C THR A 177 -6.88 -10.80 -15.25
N PHE A 178 -5.87 -11.64 -15.49
CA PHE A 178 -4.87 -12.01 -14.49
C PHE A 178 -4.02 -10.82 -14.03
N VAL A 179 -3.55 -9.98 -14.96
CA VAL A 179 -2.81 -8.75 -14.62
C VAL A 179 -3.69 -7.80 -13.81
N PHE A 180 -4.98 -7.67 -14.17
CA PHE A 180 -5.93 -6.88 -13.39
C PHE A 180 -6.08 -7.43 -11.96
N ALA A 181 -6.35 -8.73 -11.82
CA ALA A 181 -6.50 -9.40 -10.52
C ALA A 181 -5.24 -9.27 -9.66
N LEU A 182 -4.07 -9.42 -10.25
CA LEU A 182 -2.78 -9.24 -9.57
C LEU A 182 -2.60 -7.80 -9.10
N THR A 183 -2.90 -6.81 -9.95
CA THR A 183 -2.81 -5.39 -9.61
C THR A 183 -3.78 -5.03 -8.49
N ALA A 184 -5.00 -5.57 -8.53
CA ALA A 184 -6.00 -5.39 -7.48
C ALA A 184 -5.55 -6.02 -6.15
N GLY A 185 -4.98 -7.23 -6.18
CA GLY A 185 -4.45 -7.91 -5.00
C GLY A 185 -3.29 -7.15 -4.37
N ILE A 186 -2.37 -6.60 -5.18
CA ILE A 186 -1.29 -5.73 -4.70
C ILE A 186 -1.86 -4.45 -4.08
N GLY A 187 -2.88 -3.86 -4.69
CA GLY A 187 -3.58 -2.69 -4.14
C GLY A 187 -4.25 -2.96 -2.80
N PHE A 188 -4.91 -4.11 -2.65
CA PHE A 188 -5.51 -4.52 -1.38
C PHE A 188 -4.44 -4.79 -0.30
N ALA A 189 -3.38 -5.53 -0.64
CA ALA A 189 -2.31 -5.83 0.31
C ALA A 189 -1.58 -4.56 0.76
N SER A 190 -1.27 -3.67 -0.19
CA SER A 190 -0.61 -2.40 0.11
C SER A 190 -1.50 -1.47 0.93
N THR A 191 -2.79 -1.35 0.66
CA THR A 191 -3.70 -0.53 1.51
C THR A 191 -3.77 -1.07 2.94
N ASN A 192 -3.86 -2.39 3.15
CA ASN A 192 -3.86 -2.96 4.51
C ASN A 192 -2.50 -2.82 5.23
N ILE A 193 -1.38 -2.97 4.50
CA ILE A 193 -0.04 -2.73 5.06
C ILE A 193 0.13 -1.23 5.36
N SER A 194 -0.36 -0.35 4.48
CA SER A 194 -0.34 1.09 4.68
C SER A 194 -1.21 1.49 5.85
N ASP A 195 -2.41 0.95 6.00
CA ASP A 195 -3.30 1.26 7.11
C ASP A 195 -2.71 0.78 8.44
N THR A 196 -2.02 -0.36 8.47
CA THR A 196 -1.33 -0.79 9.69
C THR A 196 -0.06 0.01 9.97
N THR A 197 0.66 0.43 8.94
CA THR A 197 1.85 1.28 9.06
C THR A 197 1.50 2.73 9.39
N LEU A 198 0.43 3.27 8.80
CA LEU A 198 -0.19 4.55 9.09
C LEU A 198 -0.97 4.50 10.39
N ALA A 199 -1.60 3.41 10.82
CA ALA A 199 -2.12 3.32 12.19
C ALA A 199 -0.97 3.35 13.22
N ARG A 200 0.20 2.83 12.84
CA ARG A 200 1.44 2.95 13.64
C ARG A 200 2.12 4.32 13.50
N GLY A 201 1.99 4.99 12.35
CA GLY A 201 2.62 6.27 11.98
C GLY A 201 1.72 7.52 12.10
N SER A 202 0.41 7.33 12.32
CA SER A 202 -0.58 8.32 12.76
C SER A 202 -0.54 8.54 14.26
N ARG A 203 0.33 7.80 14.96
CA ARG A 203 1.20 8.45 15.94
C ARG A 203 2.00 9.49 15.15
N THR A 204 1.39 10.66 14.93
CA THR A 204 2.00 11.90 14.39
C THR A 204 3.49 11.69 14.26
N THR A 205 3.99 11.48 13.03
CA THR A 205 5.41 11.20 12.84
C THR A 205 6.19 12.18 13.70
N PRO A 206 7.23 11.76 14.45
CA PRO A 206 7.90 12.66 15.38
C PRO A 206 8.28 14.00 14.72
N ALA A 207 8.61 13.97 13.42
CA ALA A 207 8.80 15.16 12.59
C ALA A 207 7.56 16.07 12.47
N VAL A 208 6.38 15.55 12.08
CA VAL A 208 5.16 16.36 11.99
C VAL A 208 4.71 16.83 13.37
N ALA A 209 4.83 15.99 14.41
CA ALA A 209 4.51 16.38 15.79
C ALA A 209 5.39 17.54 16.27
N VAL A 210 6.71 17.46 16.03
CA VAL A 210 7.67 18.52 16.39
C VAL A 210 7.40 19.79 15.58
N ALA A 211 7.11 19.68 14.28
CA ALA A 211 6.79 20.84 13.44
C ALA A 211 5.48 21.52 13.89
N GLN A 212 4.44 20.75 14.21
CA GLN A 212 3.17 21.26 14.73
C GLN A 212 3.33 21.90 16.11
N ALA A 213 4.12 21.29 17.01
CA ALA A 213 4.43 21.86 18.31
C ALA A 213 5.17 23.19 18.17
N ALA A 214 6.22 23.24 17.31
CA ALA A 214 6.97 24.46 17.03
C ALA A 214 6.10 25.56 16.41
N LEU A 215 5.15 25.19 15.54
CA LEU A 215 4.17 26.14 14.99
C LEU A 215 3.25 26.68 16.10
N GLY A 216 2.75 25.82 16.98
CA GLY A 216 1.93 26.22 18.14
C GLY A 216 2.68 27.20 19.05
N ASP A 217 3.95 26.91 19.35
CA ASP A 217 4.80 27.79 20.15
C ASP A 217 5.07 29.14 19.46
N ALA A 218 5.32 29.14 18.15
CA ALA A 218 5.49 30.36 17.36
C ALA A 218 4.22 31.22 17.33
N MET A 219 3.04 30.60 17.18
CA MET A 219 1.76 31.30 17.22
C MET A 219 1.48 31.88 18.61
N ALA A 220 1.75 31.13 19.68
CA ALA A 220 1.63 31.63 21.05
C ALA A 220 2.60 32.78 21.35
N ALA A 221 3.82 32.73 20.82
CA ALA A 221 4.79 33.82 20.93
C ALA A 221 4.31 35.08 20.20
N ARG A 222 3.84 34.94 18.95
CA ARG A 222 3.24 36.03 18.18
C ARG A 222 2.07 36.67 18.94
N ASP A 223 1.16 35.86 19.48
CA ASP A 223 -0.03 36.36 20.18
C ASP A 223 0.29 37.10 21.49
N ARG A 224 1.46 36.84 22.11
CA ARG A 224 1.93 37.60 23.27
C ARG A 224 2.48 38.97 22.88
N GLU A 225 3.30 39.03 21.82
CA GLU A 225 3.97 40.25 21.37
C GLU A 225 3.03 41.20 20.62
N CYS A 226 2.10 40.67 19.82
CA CYS A 226 1.20 41.46 18.99
C CYS A 226 0.00 42.06 19.76
N LYS A 227 -0.18 41.74 21.05
CA LYS A 227 -1.28 42.31 21.87
C LYS A 227 -1.20 43.83 22.01
N GLY A 228 -0.01 44.40 21.93
CA GLY A 228 0.24 45.84 22.01
C GLY A 228 0.14 46.58 20.68
N GLY A 229 -0.21 45.90 19.58
CA GLY A 229 -0.24 46.45 18.23
C GLY A 229 0.86 45.87 17.31
N VAL A 230 0.79 46.24 16.03
CA VAL A 230 1.67 45.69 14.98
C VAL A 230 2.99 46.49 14.92
N GLY A 231 3.91 46.19 15.85
CA GLY A 231 5.27 46.72 15.86
C GLY A 231 6.28 45.88 15.05
N LYS A 232 7.55 46.32 15.01
CA LYS A 232 8.65 45.59 14.35
C LYS A 232 8.76 44.13 14.81
N PHE A 233 8.71 43.90 16.12
CA PHE A 233 8.76 42.55 16.71
C PHE A 233 7.55 41.68 16.33
N CYS A 234 6.36 42.27 16.21
CA CYS A 234 5.17 41.53 15.78
C CYS A 234 5.34 41.01 14.34
N ARG A 235 5.86 41.84 13.42
CA ARG A 235 6.14 41.43 12.03
C ARG A 235 7.21 40.34 11.93
N GLU A 236 8.26 40.43 12.75
CA GLU A 236 9.29 39.37 12.83
C GLU A 236 8.69 38.03 13.33
N ARG A 237 7.79 38.07 14.31
CA ARG A 237 7.08 36.87 14.79
C ARG A 237 6.09 36.31 13.77
N GLU A 238 5.42 37.17 13.01
CA GLU A 238 4.56 36.74 11.90
C GLU A 238 5.37 36.01 10.81
N ALA A 239 6.55 36.52 10.46
CA ALA A 239 7.46 35.84 9.53
C ALA A 239 7.90 34.47 10.08
N ALA A 240 8.24 34.38 11.36
CA ALA A 240 8.58 33.10 12.00
C ALA A 240 7.40 32.11 11.99
N VAL A 241 6.15 32.57 12.17
CA VAL A 241 4.97 31.69 12.03
C VAL A 241 4.81 31.21 10.59
N ALA A 242 5.03 32.06 9.60
CA ALA A 242 4.97 31.68 8.18
C ALA A 242 6.03 30.62 7.83
N GLU A 243 7.27 30.80 8.29
CA GLU A 243 8.35 29.82 8.13
C GLU A 243 7.99 28.48 8.77
N ARG A 244 7.45 28.48 10.00
CA ARG A 244 7.06 27.25 10.69
C ARG A 244 5.86 26.56 10.03
N ARG A 245 4.94 27.30 9.41
CA ARG A 245 3.88 26.72 8.58
C ARG A 245 4.47 26.00 7.37
N GLN A 246 5.37 26.66 6.64
CA GLN A 246 6.06 26.04 5.49
C GLN A 246 6.83 24.77 5.89
N ALA A 247 7.42 24.74 7.08
CA ALA A 247 8.07 23.55 7.63
C ALA A 247 7.08 22.42 7.92
N VAL A 248 5.89 22.73 8.45
CA VAL A 248 4.80 21.74 8.61
C VAL A 248 4.35 21.21 7.25
N ASP A 249 4.11 22.09 6.28
CA ASP A 249 3.65 21.70 4.94
C ASP A 249 4.68 20.81 4.23
N THR A 250 5.97 21.15 4.36
CA THR A 250 7.07 20.34 3.82
C THR A 250 7.15 18.98 4.51
N ALA A 251 7.01 18.93 5.84
CA ALA A 251 6.98 17.67 6.59
C ALA A 251 5.78 16.79 6.19
N MET A 252 4.61 17.40 5.97
CA MET A 252 3.41 16.69 5.49
C MET A 252 3.59 16.18 4.06
N HIS A 253 4.15 16.99 3.16
CA HIS A 253 4.43 16.59 1.78
C HIS A 253 5.46 15.46 1.70
N THR A 254 6.50 15.47 2.53
CA THR A 254 7.46 14.36 2.63
C THR A 254 6.75 13.08 3.08
N VAL A 255 5.86 13.17 4.08
CA VAL A 255 5.07 12.01 4.52
C VAL A 255 4.16 11.52 3.39
N GLU A 256 3.50 12.41 2.66
CA GLU A 256 2.64 12.08 1.51
C GLU A 256 3.42 11.37 0.39
N GLN A 257 4.61 11.86 0.04
CA GLN A 257 5.50 11.21 -0.93
C GLN A 257 5.98 9.82 -0.47
N THR A 258 6.08 9.60 0.85
CA THR A 258 6.45 8.30 1.41
C THR A 258 5.23 7.38 1.60
N ALA A 259 4.02 7.93 1.50
CA ALA A 259 2.76 7.25 1.84
C ALA A 259 2.05 6.61 0.64
N ASP A 260 2.67 6.53 -0.54
CA ASP A 260 2.24 5.59 -1.59
C ASP A 260 3.15 4.35 -1.67
N PRO A 261 3.15 3.49 -0.64
CA PRO A 261 3.92 2.25 -0.66
C PRO A 261 3.34 1.25 -1.68
N GLN A 262 2.11 1.46 -2.19
CA GLN A 262 1.56 0.65 -3.26
C GLN A 262 2.42 0.78 -4.51
N THR A 263 2.75 2.01 -4.87
CA THR A 263 3.52 2.29 -6.07
C THR A 263 5.00 1.98 -5.88
N ASP A 264 5.60 2.25 -4.71
CA ASP A 264 7.00 1.90 -4.45
C ASP A 264 7.22 0.36 -4.44
N ALA A 265 6.33 -0.41 -3.80
CA ALA A 265 6.44 -1.87 -3.80
C ALA A 265 6.29 -2.45 -5.23
N ALA A 266 5.35 -1.92 -6.02
CA ALA A 266 5.17 -2.35 -7.40
C ALA A 266 6.40 -2.01 -8.27
N ILE A 267 6.97 -0.81 -8.12
CA ILE A 267 8.22 -0.41 -8.78
C ILE A 267 9.34 -1.38 -8.41
N ARG A 268 9.51 -1.72 -7.13
CA ARG A 268 10.55 -2.66 -6.68
C ARG A 268 10.34 -4.07 -7.22
N VAL A 269 9.10 -4.56 -7.26
CA VAL A 269 8.80 -5.88 -7.85
C VAL A 269 9.12 -5.89 -9.33
N VAL A 270 8.70 -4.87 -10.10
CA VAL A 270 8.99 -4.80 -11.54
C VAL A 270 10.48 -4.62 -11.80
N ALA A 271 11.17 -3.78 -11.03
CA ALA A 271 12.62 -3.63 -11.10
C ALA A 271 13.32 -4.96 -10.80
N TRP A 272 12.90 -5.69 -9.75
CA TRP A 272 13.46 -6.99 -9.40
C TRP A 272 13.22 -8.04 -10.49
N VAL A 273 11.98 -8.19 -10.97
CA VAL A 273 11.61 -9.14 -12.04
C VAL A 273 12.36 -8.82 -13.32
N SER A 274 12.51 -7.54 -13.67
CA SER A 274 13.24 -7.09 -14.85
C SER A 274 14.76 -7.08 -14.66
N ARG A 275 15.28 -7.51 -13.51
CA ARG A 275 16.72 -7.42 -13.15
C ARG A 275 17.29 -6.00 -13.32
N GLY A 276 16.47 -5.00 -13.04
CA GLY A 276 16.82 -3.57 -13.13
C GLY A 276 16.76 -2.99 -14.54
N VAL A 277 16.36 -3.76 -15.56
CA VAL A 277 16.24 -3.26 -16.94
C VAL A 277 15.08 -2.26 -17.07
N LEU A 278 14.00 -2.46 -16.31
CA LEU A 278 12.87 -1.54 -16.27
C LEU A 278 12.87 -0.78 -14.94
N GLN A 279 12.79 0.55 -15.02
CA GLN A 279 12.57 1.44 -13.89
C GLN A 279 11.24 2.19 -14.10
N PRO A 280 10.10 1.50 -13.90
CA PRO A 280 8.81 2.16 -14.02
C PRO A 280 8.70 3.29 -12.99
N THR A 281 8.11 4.39 -13.39
CA THR A 281 7.77 5.52 -12.53
C THR A 281 6.40 5.31 -11.91
N SER A 282 6.06 6.11 -10.90
CA SER A 282 4.72 6.06 -10.30
C SER A 282 3.61 6.39 -11.30
N ASN A 283 3.89 7.28 -12.23
CA ASN A 283 2.97 7.67 -13.28
C ASN A 283 2.64 6.51 -14.24
N ASP A 284 3.58 5.61 -14.49
CA ASP A 284 3.38 4.46 -15.38
C ASP A 284 2.34 3.48 -14.82
N PHE A 285 2.36 3.25 -13.50
CA PHE A 285 1.36 2.40 -12.83
C PHE A 285 -0.03 3.04 -12.80
N ALA A 286 -0.11 4.36 -12.61
CA ALA A 286 -1.37 5.09 -12.71
C ALA A 286 -1.98 4.95 -14.12
N MET A 287 -1.16 5.12 -15.16
CA MET A 287 -1.60 4.96 -16.55
C MET A 287 -1.98 3.52 -16.88
N LEU A 288 -1.19 2.54 -16.45
CA LEU A 288 -1.49 1.11 -16.63
C LEU A 288 -2.85 0.76 -16.02
N ARG A 289 -3.12 1.23 -14.80
CA ARG A 289 -4.39 1.02 -14.11
C ARG A 289 -5.57 1.63 -14.88
N LEU A 290 -5.43 2.85 -15.37
CA LEU A 290 -6.46 3.51 -16.19
C LEU A 290 -6.75 2.72 -17.48
N VAL A 291 -5.70 2.26 -18.17
CA VAL A 291 -5.82 1.45 -19.39
C VAL A 291 -6.54 0.13 -19.10
N LEU A 292 -6.17 -0.58 -18.03
CA LEU A 292 -6.83 -1.83 -17.61
C LEU A 292 -8.31 -1.63 -17.28
N LEU A 293 -8.64 -0.57 -16.53
CA LEU A 293 -10.04 -0.24 -16.20
C LEU A 293 -10.87 0.13 -17.43
N ALA A 294 -10.28 0.80 -18.42
CA ALA A 294 -10.95 1.16 -19.66
C ALA A 294 -11.17 -0.03 -20.60
N LEU A 295 -10.22 -0.98 -20.65
CA LEU A 295 -10.28 -2.14 -21.55
C LEU A 295 -11.18 -3.27 -21.01
N LEU A 296 -11.30 -3.43 -19.70
CA LEU A 296 -12.04 -4.54 -19.07
C LEU A 296 -13.49 -4.68 -19.57
N PRO A 297 -14.30 -3.61 -19.64
CA PRO A 297 -15.66 -3.70 -20.16
C PRO A 297 -15.71 -4.10 -21.64
N GLN A 298 -14.75 -3.63 -22.45
CA GLN A 298 -14.69 -3.92 -23.89
C GLN A 298 -14.36 -5.41 -24.13
N ILE A 299 -13.44 -5.96 -23.34
CA ILE A 299 -13.10 -7.38 -23.37
C ILE A 299 -14.30 -8.24 -23.00
N GLY A 300 -15.10 -7.82 -21.99
CA GLY A 300 -16.36 -8.50 -21.64
C GLY A 300 -17.32 -8.61 -22.82
N GLY A 301 -17.45 -7.56 -23.63
CA GLY A 301 -18.25 -7.58 -24.86
C GLY A 301 -17.73 -8.57 -25.91
N ILE A 302 -16.40 -8.62 -26.11
CA ILE A 302 -15.77 -9.56 -27.06
C ILE A 302 -15.96 -11.01 -26.59
N LEU A 303 -15.80 -11.29 -25.29
CA LEU A 303 -16.03 -12.63 -24.74
C LEU A 303 -17.45 -13.11 -24.95
N LEU A 304 -18.45 -12.25 -24.75
CA LEU A 304 -19.85 -12.59 -25.02
C LEU A 304 -20.08 -12.89 -26.51
N LEU A 305 -19.40 -12.18 -27.41
CA LEU A 305 -19.54 -12.38 -28.85
C LEU A 305 -18.89 -13.70 -29.33
N VAL A 306 -17.75 -14.07 -28.75
CA VAL A 306 -17.05 -15.33 -29.05
C VAL A 306 -17.77 -16.53 -28.42
N GLY A 307 -18.20 -16.40 -27.15
CA GLY A 307 -18.92 -17.45 -26.42
C GLY A 307 -20.28 -17.79 -27.02
N ARG A 308 -20.92 -16.87 -27.77
CA ARG A 308 -22.19 -17.16 -28.46
C ARG A 308 -22.05 -17.96 -29.75
N ARG A 309 -20.82 -18.17 -30.24
CA ARG A 309 -20.53 -18.89 -31.51
C ARG A 309 -19.87 -20.26 -31.28
N ALA A 310 -19.48 -20.57 -30.06
CA ALA A 310 -19.04 -21.90 -29.63
C ALA A 310 -20.25 -22.70 -29.14
#